data_AF-A0A1G7CGN7-F1
#
_entry.id   AF-A0A1G7CGN7-F1
#
_cell.length_a   1.000
_cell.length_b   1.000
_cell.length_c   1.000
_cell.angle_alpha   90.00
_cell.angle_beta   90.00
_cell.angle_gamma   90.00
#
_symmetry.space_group_name_H-M   'P 1'
#
loop_
_entity.id
_entity.type
_entity.pdbx_description
1 polymer ?
#
loop_
_entity_poly.entity_id
_entity_poly.type
_entity_poly.pdbx_seq_one_letter_code
_entity_poly.pdbx_strand_id
1 'polypeptide(L)'
;MLKRHGQLVNTTTGEVHEFLEADESKGGPRRNYQLGGRYGQFSLERVSAMLHHESGITGDAFRVFWYCAIETYNEGGSTAAKAAEHLGLTPQATRRIAKQLAENRIFLVADVVGRTIRYKASPHIVTSLTGAEQSEEAAAYHLPTLPGRRTGAKRRA
;
A
#
# COMPACT_ATOMS: atom_id res chain seq x y z
N MET A 1 -28.13 12.01 -0.32
CA MET A 1 -28.50 10.61 -0.57
C MET A 1 -29.01 9.99 0.71
N LEU A 2 -30.26 9.54 0.72
CA LEU A 2 -30.89 8.85 1.85
C LEU A 2 -30.93 7.35 1.52
N LYS A 3 -30.42 6.49 2.40
CA LYS A 3 -30.58 5.03 2.25
C LYS A 3 -31.96 4.64 2.81
N ARG A 4 -32.83 4.10 1.97
CA ARG A 4 -34.03 3.35 2.38
C ARG A 4 -33.96 1.99 1.68
N HIS A 5 -34.34 0.93 2.39
CA HIS A 5 -34.27 -0.49 2.01
C HIS A 5 -34.11 -0.76 0.50
N GLY A 6 -32.92 -1.21 0.09
CA GLY A 6 -32.68 -1.69 -1.27
C GLY A 6 -32.74 -0.65 -2.39
N GLN A 7 -32.86 0.65 -2.10
CA GLN A 7 -32.95 1.68 -3.12
C GLN A 7 -32.00 2.85 -2.86
N LEU A 8 -31.34 3.31 -3.92
CA LEU A 8 -30.58 4.56 -3.94
C LEU A 8 -31.42 5.62 -4.66
N VAL A 9 -31.87 6.63 -3.91
CA VAL A 9 -32.64 7.74 -4.48
C VAL A 9 -31.70 8.93 -4.69
N ASN A 10 -31.59 9.37 -5.94
CA ASN A 10 -31.00 10.65 -6.27
C ASN A 10 -31.97 11.76 -5.86
N THR A 11 -31.68 12.41 -4.74
CA THR A 11 -32.53 13.44 -4.13
C THR A 11 -32.65 14.72 -4.96
N THR A 12 -31.83 14.88 -6.01
CA THR A 12 -31.83 16.06 -6.89
C THR A 12 -32.65 15.81 -8.15
N THR A 13 -32.61 14.61 -8.72
CA THR A 13 -33.30 14.27 -9.98
C THR A 13 -34.56 13.44 -9.77
N GLY A 14 -34.78 12.90 -8.57
CA GLY A 14 -35.88 11.97 -8.26
C GLY A 14 -35.66 10.56 -8.81
N GLU A 15 -34.52 10.29 -9.44
CA GLU A 15 -34.20 8.98 -10.01
C GLU A 15 -33.95 7.96 -8.90
N VAL A 16 -34.63 6.80 -9.01
CA VAL A 16 -34.55 5.71 -8.03
C VAL A 16 -33.83 4.54 -8.70
N HIS A 17 -32.68 4.16 -8.15
CA HIS A 17 -31.96 2.96 -8.55
C HIS A 17 -32.22 1.86 -7.52
N GLU A 18 -32.79 0.75 -7.96
CA GLU A 18 -32.90 -0.46 -7.13
C GLU A 18 -31.55 -1.17 -7.05
N PHE A 19 -31.13 -1.50 -5.83
CA PHE A 19 -30.06 -2.43 -5.60
C PHE A 19 -30.58 -3.84 -5.81
N LEU A 20 -30.09 -4.49 -6.86
CA LEU A 20 -30.20 -5.94 -6.99
C LEU A 20 -29.30 -6.56 -5.90
N GLU A 21 -29.89 -6.90 -4.76
CA GLU A 21 -29.23 -7.77 -3.79
C GLU A 21 -29.12 -9.16 -4.41
N ALA A 22 -27.91 -9.72 -4.35
CA ALA A 22 -27.70 -11.08 -4.82
C ALA A 22 -28.50 -12.02 -3.90
N ASP A 23 -29.51 -12.67 -4.46
CA ASP A 23 -30.28 -13.70 -3.76
C ASP A 23 -29.33 -14.87 -3.44
N GLU A 24 -28.85 -14.93 -2.19
CA GLU A 24 -27.92 -15.97 -1.71
C GLU A 24 -28.49 -17.38 -1.91
N SER A 25 -29.82 -17.50 -2.02
CA SER A 25 -30.53 -18.77 -2.23
C SER A 25 -30.54 -19.26 -3.69
N LYS A 26 -30.20 -18.40 -4.66
CA LYS A 26 -30.24 -18.74 -6.10
C LYS A 26 -28.87 -18.88 -6.76
N GLY A 27 -27.78 -18.81 -5.99
CA GLY A 27 -26.43 -18.88 -6.54
C GLY A 27 -26.20 -17.83 -7.64
N GLY A 28 -26.90 -16.69 -7.55
CA GLY A 28 -26.75 -15.62 -8.52
C GLY A 28 -25.27 -15.25 -8.61
N PRO A 29 -24.69 -15.12 -9.81
CA PRO A 29 -23.27 -14.88 -9.93
C PRO A 29 -22.98 -13.57 -9.19
N ARG A 30 -22.30 -13.67 -8.03
CA ARG A 30 -21.50 -12.56 -7.53
C ARG A 30 -20.76 -12.08 -8.76
N ARG A 31 -20.94 -10.81 -9.15
CA ARG A 31 -20.15 -10.24 -10.24
C ARG A 31 -18.71 -10.49 -9.85
N ASN A 32 -18.08 -11.48 -10.49
CA ASN A 32 -16.67 -11.70 -10.37
C ASN A 32 -16.09 -10.44 -10.98
N TYR A 33 -15.73 -9.48 -10.13
CA TYR A 33 -14.88 -8.37 -10.52
C TYR A 33 -13.56 -9.03 -10.93
N GLN A 34 -13.50 -9.44 -12.20
CA GLN A 34 -12.23 -9.74 -12.85
C GLN A 34 -11.55 -8.40 -12.98
N LEU A 35 -10.76 -8.05 -11.97
CA LEU A 35 -9.85 -6.93 -12.04
C LEU A 35 -8.95 -7.19 -13.26
N GLY A 36 -9.04 -6.33 -14.28
CA GLY A 36 -8.18 -6.43 -15.43
C GLY A 36 -6.72 -6.21 -15.03
N GLY A 37 -5.83 -7.07 -15.51
CA GLY A 37 -4.40 -7.00 -15.20
C GLY A 37 -4.01 -7.63 -13.87
N ARG A 38 -2.74 -7.44 -13.48
CA ARG A 38 -2.21 -7.97 -12.22
C ARG A 38 -2.69 -7.12 -11.04
N TYR A 39 -3.25 -7.77 -10.03
CA TYR A 39 -3.69 -7.13 -8.80
C TYR A 39 -2.84 -7.57 -7.60
N GLY A 40 -2.87 -6.75 -6.56
CA GLY A 40 -2.29 -7.03 -5.26
C GLY A 40 -3.26 -6.67 -4.15
N GLN A 41 -2.95 -7.13 -2.95
CA GLN A 41 -3.65 -6.88 -1.72
C GLN A 41 -2.73 -6.12 -0.76
N PHE A 42 -3.32 -5.34 0.15
CA PHE A 42 -2.55 -4.64 1.17
C PHE A 42 -3.32 -4.57 2.48
N SER A 43 -2.59 -4.45 3.59
CA SER A 43 -3.17 -4.28 4.92
C SER A 43 -3.73 -2.86 5.07
N LEU A 44 -5.06 -2.74 5.13
CA LEU A 44 -5.74 -1.47 5.40
C LEU A 44 -5.28 -0.85 6.71
N GLU A 45 -5.10 -1.66 7.76
CA GLU A 45 -4.63 -1.22 9.07
C GLU A 45 -3.24 -0.57 8.97
N ARG A 46 -2.28 -1.26 8.36
CA ARG A 46 -0.90 -0.74 8.27
C ARG A 46 -0.80 0.44 7.33
N VAL A 47 -1.47 0.41 6.18
CA VAL A 47 -1.47 1.54 5.25
C VAL A 47 -2.14 2.77 5.86
N SER A 48 -3.27 2.59 6.56
CA SER A 48 -3.90 3.68 7.32
C SER A 48 -2.96 4.24 8.38
N ALA A 49 -2.28 3.37 9.13
CA ALA A 49 -1.32 3.78 10.15
C ALA A 49 -0.12 4.52 9.55
N MET A 50 0.35 4.15 8.35
CA MET A 50 1.39 4.88 7.61
C MET A 50 0.94 6.27 7.18
N LEU A 51 -0.34 6.43 6.80
CA LEU A 51 -0.94 7.70 6.38
C LEU A 51 -1.27 8.62 7.57
N HIS A 52 -1.31 8.08 8.80
CA HIS A 52 -1.58 8.86 9.99
C HIS A 52 -0.50 9.92 10.24
N HIS A 53 -0.89 11.11 10.70
CA HIS A 53 0.01 12.26 10.87
C HIS A 53 1.13 12.03 11.92
N GLU A 54 0.98 11.02 12.78
CA GLU A 54 1.98 10.64 13.80
C GLU A 54 2.91 9.51 13.34
N SER A 55 2.72 8.95 12.15
CA SER A 55 3.49 7.81 11.65
C SER A 55 4.98 8.09 11.44
N GLY A 56 5.34 9.37 11.29
CA GLY A 56 6.68 9.78 10.90
C GLY A 56 7.01 9.54 9.41
N ILE A 57 6.03 9.08 8.62
CA ILE A 57 6.15 8.87 7.18
C ILE A 57 5.67 10.12 6.47
N THR A 58 6.54 10.71 5.65
CA THR A 58 6.19 11.86 4.81
C THR A 58 5.45 11.41 3.55
N GLY A 59 4.79 12.34 2.85
CA GLY A 59 4.15 12.05 1.57
C GLY A 59 5.13 11.44 0.55
N ASP A 60 6.34 11.98 0.45
CA ASP A 60 7.37 11.41 -0.44
C ASP A 60 7.85 10.03 0.04
N ALA A 61 7.96 9.80 1.34
CA ALA A 61 8.30 8.48 1.87
C ALA A 61 7.21 7.45 1.55
N PHE A 62 5.95 7.84 1.65
CA PHE A 62 4.83 6.99 1.25
C PHE A 62 4.83 6.71 -0.27
N ARG A 63 5.09 7.73 -1.11
CA ARG A 63 5.21 7.54 -2.57
C ARG A 63 6.34 6.59 -2.95
N VAL A 64 7.51 6.73 -2.33
CA VAL A 64 8.65 5.83 -2.52
C VAL A 64 8.30 4.41 -2.07
N PHE A 65 7.65 4.27 -0.91
CA PHE A 65 7.13 2.98 -0.45
C PHE A 65 6.21 2.34 -1.49
N TRP A 66 5.18 3.08 -1.92
CA TRP A 66 4.14 2.55 -2.80
C TRP A 66 4.69 2.11 -4.16
N TYR A 67 5.59 2.91 -4.74
CA TYR A 67 6.28 2.54 -5.97
C TYR A 67 7.08 1.24 -5.81
N CYS A 68 7.93 1.12 -4.78
CA CYS A 68 8.69 -0.11 -4.55
C CYS A 68 7.80 -1.31 -4.19
N ALA A 69 6.63 -1.08 -3.58
CA ALA A 69 5.66 -2.13 -3.29
C ALA A 69 5.04 -2.72 -4.57
N ILE A 70 4.73 -1.87 -5.55
CA ILE A 70 4.30 -2.33 -6.88
C ILE A 70 5.43 -3.13 -7.54
N GLU A 71 6.65 -2.58 -7.53
CA GLU A 71 7.81 -3.21 -8.17
C GLU A 71 8.29 -4.50 -7.48
N THR A 72 7.93 -4.71 -6.22
CA THR A 72 8.18 -5.98 -5.50
C THR A 72 7.63 -7.15 -6.27
N TYR A 73 6.44 -6.98 -6.83
CA TYR A 73 5.75 -8.05 -7.55
C TYR A 73 6.09 -8.04 -9.04
N ASN A 74 6.40 -6.88 -9.65
CA ASN A 74 6.80 -6.80 -11.06
C ASN A 74 8.23 -7.27 -11.33
N GLU A 75 9.22 -6.74 -10.60
CA GLU A 75 10.66 -6.93 -10.86
C GLU A 75 11.42 -7.52 -9.66
N GLY A 76 10.72 -7.95 -8.60
CA GLY A 76 11.34 -8.40 -7.35
C GLY A 76 11.84 -7.24 -6.47
N GLY A 77 11.35 -6.02 -6.72
CA GLY A 77 11.68 -4.81 -5.98
C GLY A 77 12.34 -3.76 -6.86
N SER A 78 12.61 -2.59 -6.28
CA SER A 78 13.23 -1.47 -7.02
C SER A 78 14.36 -0.81 -6.24
N THR A 79 15.20 -0.07 -6.94
CA THR A 79 16.29 0.69 -6.33
C THR A 79 15.83 2.10 -6.00
N ALA A 80 16.47 2.74 -5.03
CA ALA A 80 16.21 4.15 -4.72
C ALA A 80 16.48 5.08 -5.92
N ALA A 81 17.34 4.70 -6.86
CA ALA A 81 17.62 5.47 -8.06
C ALA A 81 16.44 5.40 -9.05
N LYS A 82 15.95 4.20 -9.36
CA LYS A 82 14.75 4.00 -10.20
C LYS A 82 13.52 4.70 -9.60
N ALA A 83 13.32 4.58 -8.29
CA ALA A 83 12.23 5.26 -7.59
C ALA A 83 12.36 6.79 -7.65
N ALA A 84 13.58 7.32 -7.53
CA ALA A 84 13.81 8.76 -7.62
C ALA A 84 13.47 9.30 -9.01
N GLU A 85 13.93 8.62 -10.05
CA GLU A 85 13.63 8.95 -11.44
C GLU A 85 12.12 8.91 -11.72
N HIS A 86 11.45 7.82 -11.34
CA HIS A 86 10.02 7.65 -11.58
C HIS A 86 9.16 8.69 -10.84
N LEU A 87 9.55 9.07 -9.62
CA LEU A 87 8.75 9.96 -8.78
C LEU A 87 9.12 11.45 -8.90
N GLY A 88 10.15 11.78 -9.69
CA GLY A 88 10.68 13.14 -9.80
C GLY A 88 11.35 13.64 -8.51
N LEU A 89 11.99 12.73 -7.76
CA LEU A 89 12.67 13.02 -6.50
C LEU A 89 14.19 13.05 -6.68
N THR A 90 14.91 13.68 -5.75
CA THR A 90 16.38 13.64 -5.78
C THR A 90 16.91 12.26 -5.34
N PRO A 91 17.93 11.70 -6.00
CA PRO A 91 18.49 10.40 -5.61
C PRO A 91 18.98 10.36 -4.16
N GLN A 92 19.49 11.47 -3.64
CA GLN A 92 19.99 11.55 -2.26
C GLN A 92 18.83 11.48 -1.25
N ALA A 93 17.73 12.22 -1.47
CA ALA A 93 16.57 12.17 -0.60
C ALA A 93 15.92 10.77 -0.63
N THR A 94 15.75 10.20 -1.82
CA THR A 94 15.15 8.87 -1.98
C THR A 94 15.97 7.77 -1.33
N ARG A 95 17.32 7.85 -1.37
CA ARG A 95 18.18 6.91 -0.64
C ARG A 95 18.02 7.03 0.88
N ARG A 96 17.90 8.25 1.41
CA ARG A 96 17.65 8.46 2.85
C ARG A 96 16.29 7.90 3.27
N ILE A 97 15.25 8.16 2.47
CA ILE A 97 13.91 7.61 2.66
C ILE A 97 13.97 6.07 2.66
N ALA A 98 14.54 5.47 1.62
CA ALA A 98 14.62 4.02 1.51
C ALA A 98 15.36 3.39 2.69
N LYS A 99 16.46 4.01 3.14
CA LYS A 99 17.18 3.57 4.34
C LYS A 99 16.30 3.62 5.59
N GLN A 100 15.60 4.73 5.83
CA GLN A 100 14.69 4.86 6.98
C GLN A 100 13.58 3.82 6.95
N LEU A 101 12.98 3.57 5.78
CA LEU A 101 11.94 2.54 5.62
C LEU A 101 12.50 1.13 5.85
N ALA A 102 13.74 0.86 5.45
CA ALA A 102 14.40 -0.43 5.68
C ALA A 102 14.77 -0.65 7.16
N GLU A 103 15.25 0.39 7.86
CA GLU A 103 15.50 0.35 9.31
C GLU A 103 14.24 -0.01 10.10
N ASN A 104 13.08 0.39 9.59
CA ASN A 104 11.76 0.17 10.18
C ASN A 104 11.04 -1.10 9.67
N ARG A 105 11.72 -1.92 8.86
CA ARG A 105 11.19 -3.16 8.23
C ARG A 105 9.94 -2.95 7.38
N ILE A 106 9.68 -1.72 6.95
CA ILE A 106 8.68 -1.41 5.93
C ILE A 106 9.22 -1.83 4.56
N PHE A 107 10.51 -1.59 4.33
CA PHE A 107 11.28 -2.22 3.27
C PHE A 107 12.12 -3.38 3.79
N LEU A 108 12.31 -4.33 2.89
CA LEU A 108 13.26 -5.43 3.00
C LEU A 108 14.30 -5.27 1.90
N VAL A 109 15.54 -5.69 2.17
CA VAL A 109 16.59 -5.75 1.15
C VAL A 109 16.34 -7.00 0.32
N ALA A 110 16.01 -6.81 -0.96
CA ALA A 110 15.79 -7.90 -1.90
C ALA A 110 17.11 -8.41 -2.49
N ASP A 111 18.01 -7.50 -2.84
CA ASP A 111 19.31 -7.81 -3.43
C ASP A 111 20.31 -6.66 -3.24
N VAL A 112 21.61 -6.97 -3.29
CA VAL A 112 22.70 -6.00 -3.21
C VAL A 112 23.74 -6.30 -4.30
N VAL A 113 23.82 -5.41 -5.29
CA VAL A 113 24.82 -5.49 -6.37
C VAL A 113 25.80 -4.32 -6.23
N GLY A 114 26.99 -4.61 -5.72
CA GLY A 114 28.00 -3.60 -5.42
C GLY A 114 27.48 -2.58 -4.39
N ARG A 115 27.29 -1.32 -4.81
CA ARG A 115 26.73 -0.24 -3.97
C ARG A 115 25.23 -0.01 -4.17
N THR A 116 24.59 -0.79 -5.04
CA THR A 116 23.18 -0.64 -5.38
C THR A 116 22.37 -1.65 -4.58
N ILE A 117 21.39 -1.13 -3.82
CA ILE A 117 20.46 -1.94 -3.02
C ILE A 117 19.11 -1.94 -3.71
N ARG A 118 18.55 -3.13 -3.93
CA ARG A 118 17.15 -3.32 -4.34
C ARG A 118 16.30 -3.54 -3.11
N TYR A 119 15.21 -2.79 -3.00
CA TYR A 119 14.27 -2.86 -1.90
C TYR A 119 12.95 -3.48 -2.38
N LYS A 120 12.39 -4.36 -1.56
CA LYS A 120 11.02 -4.85 -1.69
C LYS A 120 10.18 -4.42 -0.49
N ALA A 121 8.86 -4.33 -0.67
CA ALA A 121 7.94 -4.09 0.43
C ALA A 121 7.85 -5.31 1.34
N SER A 122 7.58 -5.07 2.61
CA SER A 122 7.29 -6.14 3.56
C SER A 122 5.98 -6.86 3.18
N PRO A 123 5.95 -8.21 3.16
CA PRO A 123 4.73 -8.98 2.89
C PRO A 123 3.66 -8.77 3.96
N HIS A 124 4.03 -8.23 5.13
CA HIS A 124 3.09 -7.80 6.17
C HIS A 124 2.23 -6.60 5.73
N ILE A 125 2.64 -5.85 4.70
CA ILE A 125 1.94 -4.64 4.25
C ILE A 125 1.29 -4.82 2.88
N VAL A 126 2.01 -5.35 1.90
CA VAL A 126 1.52 -5.51 0.51
C VAL A 126 1.91 -6.90 0.02
N THR A 127 0.99 -7.58 -0.67
CA THR A 127 1.24 -8.86 -1.34
C THR A 127 0.50 -9.01 -2.65
N SER A 128 1.02 -9.79 -3.60
CA SER A 128 0.22 -10.34 -4.70
C SER A 128 0.00 -11.85 -4.56
N LEU A 129 0.34 -12.42 -3.41
CA LEU A 129 0.21 -13.83 -3.10
C LEU A 129 -1.15 -14.14 -2.46
N THR A 130 -1.50 -15.42 -2.40
CA THR A 130 -2.64 -15.87 -1.59
C THR A 130 -2.36 -15.70 -0.09
N GLY A 131 -3.40 -15.74 0.75
CA GLY A 131 -3.22 -15.57 2.20
C GLY A 131 -2.33 -16.62 2.86
N ALA A 132 -2.32 -17.86 2.36
CA ALA A 132 -1.46 -18.93 2.86
C ALA A 132 0.02 -18.67 2.49
N GLU A 133 0.29 -18.38 1.22
CA GLU A 133 1.63 -18.04 0.72
C GLU A 133 2.17 -16.76 1.37
N GLN A 134 1.32 -15.74 1.56
CA GLN A 134 1.68 -14.53 2.27
C GLN A 134 2.06 -14.85 3.72
N SER A 135 1.31 -15.73 4.40
CA SER A 135 1.60 -16.09 5.79
C SER A 135 2.95 -16.81 5.91
N GLU A 136 3.25 -17.70 4.98
CA GLU A 136 4.54 -18.38 4.89
C GLU A 136 5.69 -17.40 4.60
N GLU A 137 5.54 -16.51 3.61
CA GLU A 137 6.55 -15.50 3.30
C GLU A 137 6.74 -14.53 4.47
N ALA A 138 5.64 -14.08 5.09
CA ALA A 138 5.67 -13.13 6.19
C ALA A 138 6.30 -13.72 7.46
N ALA A 139 6.20 -15.02 7.68
CA ALA A 139 6.85 -15.70 8.81
C ALA A 139 8.38 -15.60 8.78
N ALA A 140 8.98 -15.39 7.60
CA ALA A 140 10.42 -15.19 7.45
C ALA A 140 10.89 -13.79 7.89
N TYR A 141 9.98 -12.87 8.19
CA TYR A 141 10.29 -11.47 8.44
C TYR A 141 9.65 -10.93 9.71
N HIS A 142 10.39 -10.08 10.43
CA HIS A 142 9.84 -9.34 11.56
C HIS A 142 8.76 -8.33 11.13
N LEU A 143 7.83 -8.04 12.05
CA LEU A 143 6.76 -7.09 11.83
C LEU A 143 7.30 -5.66 11.59
N PRO A 144 6.75 -4.93 10.59
CA PRO A 144 7.08 -3.52 10.38
C PRO A 144 6.70 -2.66 11.58
N THR A 145 7.59 -1.72 11.92
CA THR A 145 7.36 -0.70 12.94
C THR A 145 7.27 0.66 12.26
N LEU A 146 6.36 1.54 12.70
CA LEU A 146 6.30 2.89 12.15
C LEU A 146 7.37 3.78 12.80
N PRO A 147 8.06 4.64 12.03
CA PRO A 147 9.13 5.49 12.57
C PRO A 147 8.69 6.44 13.71
N GLY A 148 7.41 6.79 13.76
CA GLY A 148 6.87 7.77 14.68
C GLY A 148 7.27 9.21 14.32
N ARG A 149 6.46 10.18 14.76
CA ARG A 149 6.77 11.59 14.55
C ARG A 149 7.98 12.00 15.38
N ARG A 150 9.05 12.49 14.73
CA ARG A 150 10.20 13.08 15.43
C ARG A 150 9.76 14.33 16.19
N THR A 151 9.83 14.30 17.52
CA THR A 151 9.43 15.38 18.45
C THR A 151 10.40 16.57 18.53
N GLY A 152 11.29 16.75 17.53
CA GLY A 152 12.33 17.80 17.55
C GLY A 152 12.08 19.02 16.66
N ALA A 153 11.08 18.99 15.76
CA ALA A 153 10.76 20.15 14.94
C ALA A 153 9.82 21.08 15.72
N LYS A 154 10.40 22.06 16.44
CA LYS A 154 9.64 23.19 16.99
C LYS A 154 8.71 23.73 15.90
N ARG A 155 7.40 23.64 16.12
CA ARG A 155 6.41 24.40 15.35
C ARG A 155 6.88 25.86 15.42
N ARG A 156 7.23 26.48 14.28
CA ARG A 156 7.16 27.93 14.21
C ARG A 156 5.67 28.27 14.33
N ALA A 157 5.33 28.87 15.47
CA ALA A 157 4.05 29.52 15.69
C ALA A 157 3.92 30.72 14.75
#